data_AF-A0A017SUJ0-F1
#
_entry.id   AF-A0A017SUJ0-F1
#
_cell.length_a   1.000
_cell.length_b   1.000
_cell.length_c   1.000
_cell.angle_alpha   90.00
_cell.angle_beta   90.00
_cell.angle_gamma   90.00
#
_symmetry.space_group_name_H-M   'P 1'
#
loop_
_entity.id
_entity.type
_entity.pdbx_description
1 polymer ?
#
loop_
_entity_poly.entity_id
_entity_poly.type
_entity_poly.pdbx_seq_one_letter_code
_entity_poly.pdbx_strand_id
1 'polypeptide(L)' 'MSRAIDVFAILLLLAAAAAFGFGIYALGNRQDFKALYLLLVGALALRASTELLRPRGSGS' A
#
# COMPACT_ATOMS: atom_id res chain seq x y z
N MET A 1 -14.44 -0.25 -16.94
CA MET A 1 -14.02 0.24 -15.60
C MET A 1 -13.17 -0.76 -14.82
N SER A 2 -13.43 -2.08 -14.89
CA SER A 2 -12.70 -3.08 -14.09
C SER A 2 -11.18 -3.17 -14.36
N ARG A 3 -10.74 -3.09 -15.62
CA ARG A 3 -9.31 -3.19 -15.97
C ARG A 3 -8.43 -2.05 -15.44
N ALA A 4 -8.95 -0.82 -15.40
CA ALA A 4 -8.18 0.32 -14.89
C ALA A 4 -7.95 0.23 -13.38
N ILE A 5 -8.94 -0.29 -12.65
CA ILE A 5 -8.86 -0.54 -11.21
C ILE A 5 -7.89 -1.70 -10.93
N ASP A 6 -7.90 -2.75 -11.74
CA ASP A 6 -6.92 -3.85 -11.64
C ASP A 6 -5.48 -3.34 -11.83
N VAL A 7 -5.24 -2.52 -12.86
CA VAL A 7 -3.90 -1.95 -13.10
C VAL A 7 -3.47 -1.09 -11.91
N PHE A 8 -4.37 -0.27 -11.36
CA PHE A 8 -4.08 0.52 -10.17
C PHE A 8 -3.79 -0.33 -8.93
N ALA A 9 -4.56 -1.41 -8.73
CA ALA A 9 -4.36 -2.34 -7.62
C ALA A 9 -3.00 -3.05 -7.71
N ILE A 10 -2.59 -3.46 -8.92
CA ILE A 10 -1.27 -4.07 -9.16
C ILE A 10 -0.17 -3.05 -8.90
N LEU A 11 -0.32 -1.80 -9.37
CA LEU A 11 0.66 -0.74 -9.10
C LEU A 11 0.77 -0.42 -7.61
N LEU A 12 -0.35 -0.38 -6.89
CA LEU A 12 -0.39 -0.20 -5.44
C LEU A 12 0.26 -1.37 -4.69
N LEU A 13 0.03 -2.60 -5.15
CA LEU A 13 0.66 -3.79 -4.59
C LEU A 13 2.18 -3.75 -4.76
N LEU A 14 2.66 -3.38 -5.95
CA LEU A 14 4.09 -3.22 -6.23
C LEU A 14 4.71 -2.10 -5.39
N ALA A 15 4.01 -0.97 -5.24
CA ALA A 15 4.46 0.11 -4.38
C ALA A 15 4.54 -0.31 -2.91
N ALA A 16 3.56 -1.09 -2.42
CA ALA A 16 3.56 -1.63 -1.06
C ALA A 16 4.73 -2.62 -0.84
N ALA A 17 4.97 -3.53 -1.77
CA ALA A 17 6.10 -4.46 -1.72
C ALA A 17 7.45 -3.72 -1.70
N ALA A 18 7.60 -2.69 -2.54
CA ALA A 18 8.79 -1.85 -2.57
C ALA A 18 8.99 -1.07 -1.26
N ALA A 19 7.93 -0.47 -0.71
CA ALA A 19 7.99 0.24 0.57
C ALA A 19 8.35 -0.70 1.73
N PHE A 20 7.84 -1.94 1.72
CA PHE A 20 8.14 -2.94 2.72
C PHE A 20 9.59 -3.41 2.65
N GLY A 21 10.09 -3.76 1.46
CA GLY A 21 11.49 -4.13 1.26
C GLY A 21 12.46 -3.01 1.63
N PHE A 22 12.11 -1.76 1.31
CA PHE A 22 12.90 -0.59 1.70
C PHE A 22 12.85 -0.33 3.21
N GLY A 23 11.71 -0.59 3.86
CA GLY A 23 11.56 -0.51 5.32
C GLY A 23 12.43 -1.54 6.06
N ILE A 24 12.47 -2.78 5.57
CA ILE A 24 13.34 -3.84 6.10
C ILE A 24 14.83 -3.44 5.95
N TYR A 25 15.21 -2.93 4.77
CA TYR A 25 16.56 -2.43 4.53
C TYR A 25 16.95 -1.26 5.45
N ALA A 26 16.03 -0.31 5.68
CA ALA A 26 16.25 0.81 6.59
C ALA A 26 16.38 0.37 8.07
N LEU A 27 15.62 -0.66 8.47
CA LEU A 27 15.67 -1.22 9.83
C LEU A 27 17.03 -1.87 10.14
N GLY A 28 17.66 -2.48 9.13
CA GLY A 28 19.03 -3.00 9.25
C GLY A 28 20.10 -1.91 9.48
N ASN A 29 19.79 -0.63 9.21
CA ASN A 29 20.77 0.46 9.18
C ASN A 29 20.62 1.49 10.32
N ARG A 30 19.94 1.14 11.44
CA ARG A 30 19.62 2.05 12.57
C ARG A 30 18.82 3.30 12.15
N GLN A 31 17.99 3.21 11.10
CA GLN A 31 17.12 4.30 10.64
C GLN A 31 15.66 4.06 11.04
N ASP A 32 15.41 3.91 12.34
CA ASP A 32 14.10 3.52 12.90
C ASP A 32 12.98 4.48 12.48
N PHE A 33 13.28 5.77 12.38
CA PHE A 33 12.32 6.80 11.94
C PHE A 33 11.88 6.61 10.48
N LYS A 34 12.79 6.18 9.61
CA LYS A 34 12.49 5.94 8.19
C LYS A 34 11.69 4.65 8.01
N ALA A 35 12.01 3.62 8.80
CA ALA A 35 11.24 2.38 8.83
C ALA A 35 9.80 2.62 9.30
N LEU A 36 9.60 3.39 10.37
CA LEU A 36 8.27 3.80 10.86
C LEU A 36 7.50 4.65 9.83
N TYR A 37 8.17 5.59 9.16
CA TYR A 37 7.55 6.40 8.12
C TYR A 37 7.06 5.53 6.95
N LEU A 38 7.90 4.61 6.47
CA LEU A 38 7.54 3.68 5.39
C LEU A 38 6.42 2.71 5.80
N LEU A 39 6.42 2.26 7.05
CA LEU A 39 5.36 1.41 7.60
C LEU A 39 4.00 2.14 7.59
N LEU A 40 3.96 3.38 8.06
CA LEU A 40 2.73 4.19 8.09
C LEU A 40 2.23 4.51 6.68
N VAL A 41 3.13 4.89 5.77
CA VAL A 41 2.78 5.15 4.36
C VAL A 41 2.25 3.89 3.68
N GLY A 42 2.89 2.73 3.90
CA GLY A 42 2.42 1.44 3.38
C GLY A 42 1.05 1.04 3.95
N ALA A 43 0.82 1.22 5.25
CA ALA A 43 -0.47 0.94 5.88
C ALA A 43 -1.59 1.84 5.34
N LEU A 44 -1.33 3.12 5.13
CA LEU A 44 -2.27 4.06 4.53
C LEU A 44 -2.58 3.72 3.07
N ALA A 45 -1.57 3.36 2.28
CA ALA A 45 -1.74 2.94 0.89
C ALA A 45 -2.55 1.64 0.78
N LEU A 46 -2.31 0.68 1.68
CA LEU A 46 -3.07 -0.57 1.74
C LEU A 46 -4.53 -0.32 2.13
N ARG A 47 -4.78 0.55 3.12
CA ARG A 47 -6.12 0.98 3.51
C ARG A 47 -6.86 1.69 2.38
N ALA A 48 -6.19 2.57 1.64
CA ALA A 48 -6.79 3.24 0.49
C ALA A 48 -7.14 2.24 -0.62
N SER A 49 -6.29 1.24 -0.84
CA SER A 49 -6.56 0.15 -1.78
C SER A 49 -7.76 -0.70 -1.36
N THR A 50 -7.89 -1.01 -0.07
CA THR A 50 -9.02 -1.81 0.43
C THR A 50 -10.33 -1.03 0.42
N GLU A 51 -10.31 0.28 0.68
CA GLU A 51 -11.48 1.16 0.50
C GLU A 51 -11.91 1.26 -0.97
N LEU A 52 -10.96 1.30 -1.91
CA LEU A 52 -11.24 1.25 -3.35
C LEU A 52 -11.83 -0.09 -3.79
N LEU A 53 -11.36 -1.20 -3.20
CA LEU A 53 -11.88 -2.54 -3.47
C LEU A 53 -13.19 -2.85 -2.74
N ARG A 54 -13.51 -2.11 -1.66
CA ARG A 54 -14.74 -2.33 -0.91
C ARG A 54 -15.92 -2.00 -1.82
N PRO A 55 -16.73 -3.01 -2.21
CA PRO A 55 -17.92 -2.74 -3.00
C PRO A 55 -18.82 -1.86 -2.14
N ARG A 56 -19.05 -0.61 -2.57
CA ARG A 56 -20.16 0.18 -2.03
C ARG A 56 -21.40 -0.62 -2.38
N GLY A 57 -22.08 -1.15 -1.36
CA GLY A 57 -23.22 -2.04 -1.54
C GLY A 57 -24.14 -1.50 -2.62
N SER A 58 -24.44 -2.34 -3.61
CA SER A 58 -25.51 -2.10 -4.57
C SER A 58 -26.83 -2.05 -3.81
N GLY A 59 -27.13 -0.89 -3.25
CA GLY A 59 -28.48 -0.51 -2.89
C GLY A 59 -29.16 0.02 -4.14
N SER A 60 -29.87 -0.85 -4.83
CA SER A 60 -30.93 -0.51 -5.78
C SER A 60 -32.02 -1.55 -5.65
#